data_AF-A0A920I3J2-F1
#
_entry.id   AF-A0A920I3J2-F1
#
_cell.length_a   1.000
_cell.length_b   1.000
_cell.length_c   1.000
_cell.angle_alpha   90.00
_cell.angle_beta   90.00
_cell.angle_gamma   90.00
#
_symmetry.space_group_name_H-M   'P 1'
#
loop_
_entity.id
_entity.type
_entity.pdbx_description
1 polymer ?
#
loop_
_entity_poly.entity_id
_entity_poly.type
_entity_poly.pdbx_seq_one_letter_code
_entity_poly.pdbx_strand_id
1 'polypeptide(L)'
;MRYGEPSIPNQLQKLTDQGCTQIVVMPLYPQYAASTTATVNDELFKWMLDLRWQPAIRTVPPWHDNPTYISALANSVRTAVAEHGKPDALVISFHGIPKRYHMSGDPYHCHCMKTARLLREELGWDKETFHATFQSRFGSEPWLMPYTDEAVTEMAEDGHKHVMVLAPGFVADCLETLDELGNELEEEFHEAGGETLTYIPCLNDSDDGMKVIEELAAANLAGWVDVAPRPAAKARSRKR
;
A
#
# COMPACT_ATOMS: atom_id res chain seq x y z
N MET A 1 -0.30 -11.14 -12.26
CA MET A 1 -1.57 -10.49 -11.91
C MET A 1 -2.58 -11.54 -11.48
N ARG A 2 -3.35 -11.25 -10.42
CA ARG A 2 -4.44 -12.12 -9.97
C ARG A 2 -5.61 -12.14 -10.95
N TYR A 3 -5.94 -10.97 -11.50
CA TYR A 3 -7.04 -10.73 -12.45
C TYR A 3 -6.53 -10.02 -13.71
N GLY A 4 -5.64 -10.67 -14.47
CA GLY A 4 -5.07 -10.10 -15.69
C GLY A 4 -3.82 -10.83 -16.15
N GLU A 5 -3.16 -10.29 -17.17
CA GLU A 5 -1.89 -10.80 -17.69
C GLU A 5 -0.69 -9.92 -17.27
N PRO A 6 0.49 -10.52 -17.02
CA PRO A 6 0.74 -11.96 -16.99
C PRO A 6 0.08 -12.64 -15.79
N SER A 7 -0.60 -13.78 -15.99
CA SER A 7 -1.29 -14.49 -14.89
C SER A 7 -0.33 -15.20 -13.91
N ILE A 8 -0.77 -15.42 -12.67
CA ILE A 8 0.02 -16.11 -11.64
C ILE A 8 0.45 -17.52 -12.09
N PRO A 9 -0.45 -18.42 -12.54
CA PRO A 9 -0.06 -19.77 -12.97
C PRO A 9 0.93 -19.76 -14.14
N ASN A 10 0.73 -18.87 -15.12
CA ASN A 10 1.62 -18.76 -16.28
C ASN A 10 3.05 -18.40 -15.88
N GLN A 11 3.22 -17.45 -14.94
CA GLN A 11 4.55 -17.06 -14.46
C GLN A 11 5.19 -18.14 -13.58
N LEU A 12 4.41 -18.82 -12.75
CA LEU A 12 4.91 -19.93 -11.93
C LEU A 12 5.38 -21.11 -12.81
N GLN A 13 4.60 -21.48 -13.82
CA GLN A 13 4.98 -22.51 -14.78
C GLN A 13 6.27 -22.14 -15.52
N LYS A 14 6.38 -20.88 -15.95
CA LYS A 14 7.58 -20.37 -16.63
C LYS A 14 8.84 -20.46 -15.73
N LEU A 15 8.71 -20.25 -14.42
CA LEU A 15 9.82 -20.43 -13.47
C LEU A 15 10.18 -21.90 -13.30
N THR A 16 9.19 -22.79 -13.15
CA THR A 16 9.45 -24.23 -13.03
C THR A 16 10.05 -24.82 -14.30
N ASP A 17 9.64 -24.37 -15.49
CA ASP A 17 10.21 -24.79 -16.77
C ASP A 17 11.68 -24.37 -16.92
N GLN A 18 12.09 -23.29 -16.22
CA GLN A 18 13.49 -22.86 -16.11
C GLN A 18 14.29 -23.65 -15.05
N GLY A 19 13.67 -24.62 -14.37
CA GLY A 19 14.30 -25.43 -13.35
C GLY A 19 14.29 -24.80 -11.95
N CYS A 20 13.52 -23.74 -11.70
CA CYS A 20 13.36 -23.20 -10.36
C CYS A 20 12.61 -24.19 -9.46
N THR A 21 13.27 -24.65 -8.40
CA THR A 21 12.71 -25.59 -7.40
C THR A 21 12.33 -24.92 -6.09
N GLN A 22 12.67 -23.64 -5.93
CA GLN A 22 12.41 -22.81 -4.76
C GLN A 22 11.87 -21.46 -5.23
N ILE A 23 10.64 -21.10 -4.84
CA ILE A 23 9.95 -19.90 -5.32
C ILE A 23 9.39 -19.11 -4.14
N VAL A 24 9.70 -17.82 -4.08
CA VAL A 24 9.08 -16.87 -3.15
C VAL A 24 7.96 -16.13 -3.89
N VAL A 25 6.76 -16.12 -3.32
CA VAL A 25 5.63 -15.35 -3.80
C VAL A 25 5.38 -14.20 -2.84
N MET A 26 5.51 -12.98 -3.34
CA MET A 26 5.33 -11.75 -2.57
C MET A 26 4.11 -10.98 -3.10
N PRO A 27 2.95 -11.10 -2.45
CA PRO A 27 1.81 -10.24 -2.71
C PRO A 27 2.20 -8.78 -2.41
N LEU A 28 1.98 -7.90 -3.39
CA LEU A 28 2.29 -6.47 -3.29
C LEU A 28 1.19 -5.67 -2.57
N TYR A 29 0.65 -6.27 -1.50
CA TYR A 29 -0.31 -5.66 -0.59
C TYR A 29 0.34 -5.65 0.81
N PRO A 30 0.67 -4.47 1.38
CA PRO A 30 1.28 -4.42 2.70
C PRO A 30 0.37 -5.00 3.78
N GLN A 31 -0.92 -4.65 3.74
CA GLN A 31 -1.95 -5.13 4.64
C GLN A 31 -2.62 -6.38 4.06
N TYR A 32 -2.62 -7.46 4.83
CA TYR A 32 -3.36 -8.66 4.47
C TYR A 32 -4.86 -8.40 4.41
N ALA A 33 -5.50 -8.85 3.34
CA ALA A 33 -6.94 -9.09 3.28
C ALA A 33 -7.23 -10.43 2.60
N ALA A 34 -8.33 -11.06 2.97
CA ALA A 34 -8.84 -12.26 2.31
C ALA A 34 -9.18 -12.01 0.84
N SER A 35 -9.59 -10.78 0.50
CA SER A 35 -9.90 -10.37 -0.88
C SER A 35 -8.65 -10.10 -1.75
N THR A 36 -7.46 -9.93 -1.16
CA THR A 36 -6.23 -9.58 -1.88
C THR A 36 -5.15 -10.65 -1.72
N THR A 37 -4.45 -10.64 -0.59
CA THR A 37 -3.31 -11.52 -0.31
C THR A 37 -3.72 -12.98 -0.30
N ALA A 38 -4.87 -13.31 0.29
CA ALA A 38 -5.33 -14.69 0.31
C ALA A 38 -5.67 -15.20 -1.10
N THR A 39 -6.32 -14.39 -1.95
CA THR A 39 -6.68 -14.83 -3.30
C THR A 39 -5.46 -15.07 -4.20
N VAL A 40 -4.36 -14.33 -3.98
CA VAL A 40 -3.07 -14.61 -4.63
C VAL A 40 -2.54 -15.99 -4.20
N ASN A 41 -2.58 -16.27 -2.90
CA ASN A 41 -2.16 -17.55 -2.36
C ASN A 41 -3.07 -18.70 -2.82
N ASP A 42 -4.38 -18.48 -2.92
CA ASP A 42 -5.34 -19.47 -3.41
C ASP A 42 -5.00 -19.89 -4.85
N GLU A 43 -4.68 -18.95 -5.74
CA GLU A 43 -4.30 -19.30 -7.12
C GLU A 43 -2.96 -20.02 -7.21
N LEU A 44 -2.00 -19.60 -6.39
CA LEU A 44 -0.72 -20.31 -6.25
C LEU A 44 -0.95 -21.76 -5.82
N PHE A 45 -1.73 -21.99 -4.76
CA PHE A 45 -1.96 -23.33 -4.25
C PHE A 45 -2.83 -24.18 -5.18
N LYS A 46 -3.81 -23.59 -5.88
CA LYS A 46 -4.56 -24.28 -6.93
C LYS A 46 -3.64 -24.76 -8.05
N TRP A 47 -2.74 -23.91 -8.54
CA TRP A 47 -1.75 -24.31 -9.55
C TRP A 47 -0.89 -25.48 -9.06
N MET A 48 -0.49 -25.50 -7.78
CA MET A 48 0.29 -26.60 -7.23
C MET A 48 -0.47 -27.94 -7.23
N LEU A 49 -1.80 -27.95 -7.12
CA LEU A 49 -2.60 -29.20 -7.12
C LEU A 49 -2.43 -30.02 -8.40
N ASP A 50 -2.12 -29.36 -9.51
CA ASP A 50 -1.95 -30.02 -10.81
C ASP A 50 -0.53 -30.60 -11.01
N LEU A 51 0.41 -30.30 -10.12
CA LEU A 51 1.80 -30.73 -10.24
C LEU A 51 2.06 -32.03 -9.47
N ARG A 52 2.66 -33.01 -10.16
CA ARG A 52 3.19 -34.22 -9.49
C ARG A 52 4.44 -33.92 -8.65
N TRP A 53 5.28 -33.01 -9.12
CA TRP A 53 6.48 -32.57 -8.42
C TRP A 53 6.38 -31.06 -8.18
N GLN A 54 6.02 -30.70 -6.96
CA GLN A 54 5.84 -29.32 -6.55
C GLN A 54 7.17 -28.68 -6.12
N PRO A 55 7.44 -27.40 -6.47
CA PRO A 55 8.56 -26.66 -5.91
C PRO A 55 8.32 -26.32 -4.43
N ALA A 56 9.40 -26.01 -3.70
CA ALA A 56 9.28 -25.41 -2.37
C ALA A 56 8.81 -23.96 -2.50
N ILE A 57 7.76 -23.61 -1.74
CA ILE A 57 7.13 -22.29 -1.79
C ILE A 57 7.31 -21.56 -0.46
N ARG A 58 7.56 -20.25 -0.53
CA ARG A 58 7.40 -19.30 0.57
C ARG A 58 6.45 -18.21 0.13
N THR A 59 5.41 -17.96 0.92
CA THR A 59 4.57 -16.77 0.77
C THR A 59 5.05 -15.71 1.76
N VAL A 60 5.32 -14.51 1.25
CA VAL A 60 5.77 -13.40 2.10
C VAL A 60 4.64 -13.00 3.06
N PRO A 61 4.89 -12.89 4.38
CA PRO A 61 3.88 -12.45 5.32
C PRO A 61 3.50 -10.98 5.09
N PRO A 62 2.41 -10.50 5.70
CA PRO A 62 2.03 -9.09 5.63
C PRO A 62 3.15 -8.22 6.20
N TRP A 63 3.40 -7.08 5.57
CA TRP A 63 4.55 -6.22 5.84
C TRP A 63 4.18 -4.76 6.13
N HIS A 64 2.90 -4.52 6.43
CA HIS A 64 2.30 -3.23 6.81
C HIS A 64 3.01 -2.47 7.95
N ASP A 65 3.74 -3.18 8.82
CA ASP A 65 4.47 -2.61 9.96
C ASP A 65 6.00 -2.68 9.80
N ASN A 66 6.48 -3.01 8.60
CA ASN A 66 7.90 -3.04 8.31
C ASN A 66 8.52 -1.63 8.49
N PRO A 67 9.61 -1.48 9.26
CA PRO A 67 10.20 -0.15 9.52
C PRO A 67 10.67 0.58 8.27
N THR A 68 11.22 -0.13 7.28
CA THR A 68 11.65 0.46 6.01
C THR A 68 10.44 0.95 5.21
N TYR A 69 9.34 0.21 5.23
CA TYR A 69 8.09 0.64 4.59
C TYR A 69 7.51 1.91 5.24
N ILE A 70 7.41 1.93 6.58
CA ILE A 70 6.92 3.11 7.30
C ILE A 70 7.82 4.33 7.06
N SER A 71 9.14 4.12 7.04
CA SER A 71 10.10 5.18 6.73
C SER A 71 9.94 5.72 5.30
N ALA A 72 9.72 4.83 4.32
CA ALA A 72 9.49 5.21 2.92
C ALA A 72 8.23 6.07 2.77
N LEU A 73 7.12 5.69 3.41
CA LEU A 73 5.89 6.49 3.45
C LEU A 73 6.12 7.85 4.14
N ALA A 74 6.85 7.87 5.26
CA ALA A 74 7.13 9.12 5.95
C ALA A 74 7.99 10.06 5.09
N ASN A 75 8.93 9.52 4.33
CA ASN A 75 9.75 10.30 3.40
C ASN A 75 8.94 10.86 2.23
N SER A 76 7.98 10.12 1.68
CA SER A 76 7.09 10.65 0.64
C SER A 76 6.23 11.81 1.17
N VAL A 77 5.69 11.68 2.38
CA VAL A 77 4.95 12.78 3.05
C VAL A 77 5.84 13.99 3.30
N ARG A 78 7.05 13.79 3.84
CA ARG A 78 8.01 14.90 4.09
C ARG A 78 8.39 15.61 2.80
N THR A 79 8.51 14.88 1.69
CA THR A 79 8.82 15.42 0.37
C THR A 79 7.64 16.28 -0.13
N ALA A 80 6.42 15.75 -0.09
CA ALA A 80 5.22 16.49 -0.48
C ALA A 80 5.03 17.77 0.36
N VAL A 81 5.27 17.71 1.67
CA VAL A 81 5.21 18.89 2.56
C VAL A 81 6.29 19.93 2.21
N ALA A 82 7.48 19.50 1.82
CA ALA A 82 8.54 20.42 1.39
C ALA A 82 8.22 21.10 0.06
N GLU A 83 7.49 20.42 -0.83
CA GLU A 83 7.14 20.92 -2.17
C GLU A 83 5.87 21.78 -2.17
N HIS A 84 4.83 21.35 -1.44
CA HIS A 84 3.49 21.94 -1.48
C HIS A 84 3.13 22.72 -0.21
N GLY A 85 4.01 22.73 0.80
CA GLY A 85 3.73 23.33 2.10
C GLY A 85 3.06 22.36 3.07
N LYS A 86 2.98 22.75 4.34
CA LYS A 86 2.37 21.95 5.39
C LYS A 86 0.83 22.05 5.28
N PRO A 87 0.11 20.93 5.14
CA PRO A 87 -1.35 20.94 5.09
C PRO A 87 -1.95 21.15 6.48
N ASP A 88 -3.23 21.52 6.51
CA ASP A 88 -4.04 21.59 7.72
C ASP A 88 -4.31 20.17 8.28
N ALA A 89 -4.50 19.18 7.39
CA ALA A 89 -4.68 17.78 7.74
C ALA A 89 -4.03 16.81 6.75
N LEU A 90 -3.64 15.63 7.25
CA LEU A 90 -3.16 14.50 6.45
C LEU A 90 -4.12 13.33 6.56
N VAL A 91 -4.63 12.87 5.42
CA VAL A 91 -5.57 11.76 5.29
C VAL A 91 -4.84 10.52 4.76
N ILE A 92 -4.88 9.44 5.54
CA ILE A 92 -4.39 8.12 5.17
C ILE A 92 -5.58 7.29 4.70
N SER A 93 -5.77 7.24 3.39
CA SER A 93 -6.89 6.54 2.79
C SER A 93 -6.53 5.09 2.46
N PHE A 94 -7.33 4.14 2.93
CA PHE A 94 -7.21 2.72 2.56
C PHE A 94 -8.42 2.29 1.74
N HIS A 95 -8.28 1.33 0.84
CA HIS A 95 -9.45 0.79 0.14
C HIS A 95 -10.40 0.13 1.16
N GLY A 96 -11.67 0.48 1.10
CA GLY A 96 -12.69 -0.07 1.98
C GLY A 96 -12.91 -1.56 1.74
N ILE A 97 -13.38 -2.25 2.77
CA ILE A 97 -13.96 -3.58 2.62
C ILE A 97 -15.29 -3.62 3.39
N PRO A 98 -16.22 -4.51 3.00
CA PRO A 98 -17.44 -4.68 3.77
C PRO A 98 -17.14 -5.08 5.21
N LYS A 99 -17.84 -4.46 6.17
CA LYS A 99 -17.62 -4.66 7.61
C LYS A 99 -17.68 -6.13 8.01
N ARG A 100 -18.50 -6.94 7.32
CA ARG A 100 -18.60 -8.38 7.56
C ARG A 100 -17.26 -9.12 7.44
N TYR A 101 -16.35 -8.71 6.55
CA TYR A 101 -15.03 -9.35 6.42
C TYR A 101 -14.23 -9.21 7.70
N HIS A 102 -14.19 -8.00 8.26
CA HIS A 102 -13.56 -7.75 9.55
C HIS A 102 -14.21 -8.59 10.66
N MET A 103 -15.55 -8.63 10.71
CA MET A 103 -16.28 -9.44 11.69
C MET A 103 -16.05 -10.95 11.54
N SER A 104 -15.73 -11.40 10.33
CA SER A 104 -15.36 -12.80 10.04
C SER A 104 -13.88 -13.12 10.33
N GLY A 105 -13.12 -12.18 10.90
CA GLY A 105 -11.74 -12.39 11.31
C GLY A 105 -10.69 -11.92 10.31
N ASP A 106 -11.08 -11.17 9.28
CA ASP A 106 -10.11 -10.55 8.37
C ASP A 106 -9.28 -9.48 9.13
N PRO A 107 -7.93 -9.60 9.15
CA PRO A 107 -7.07 -8.69 9.89
C PRO A 107 -6.87 -7.33 9.22
N TYR A 108 -7.39 -7.13 8.00
CA TYR A 108 -7.13 -5.95 7.18
C TYR A 108 -7.29 -4.63 7.93
N HIS A 109 -8.43 -4.40 8.57
CA HIS A 109 -8.69 -3.18 9.34
C HIS A 109 -7.60 -2.93 10.40
N CYS A 110 -7.23 -3.96 11.16
CA CYS A 110 -6.20 -3.85 12.19
C CYS A 110 -4.83 -3.51 11.60
N HIS A 111 -4.48 -4.08 10.44
CA HIS A 111 -3.25 -3.77 9.72
C HIS A 111 -3.23 -2.33 9.17
N CYS A 112 -4.34 -1.85 8.61
CA CYS A 112 -4.48 -0.45 8.16
C CYS A 112 -4.27 0.51 9.32
N MET A 113 -4.99 0.32 10.42
CA MET A 113 -4.88 1.18 11.61
C MET A 113 -3.49 1.14 12.23
N LYS A 114 -2.81 -0.02 12.19
CA LYS A 114 -1.42 -0.13 12.65
C LYS A 114 -0.44 0.61 11.73
N THR A 115 -0.63 0.52 10.40
CA THR A 115 0.16 1.30 9.42
C THR A 115 0.03 2.79 9.70
N ALA A 116 -1.21 3.28 9.78
CA ALA A 116 -1.51 4.68 10.04
C ALA A 116 -0.91 5.17 11.37
N ARG A 117 -1.05 4.37 12.43
CA ARG A 117 -0.46 4.71 13.74
C ARG A 117 1.06 4.82 13.69
N LEU A 118 1.75 3.85 13.07
CA LEU A 118 3.22 3.85 12.98
C LEU A 118 3.73 5.00 12.10
N LEU A 119 3.04 5.29 10.99
CA LEU A 119 3.37 6.42 10.13
C LEU A 119 3.22 7.75 10.87
N ARG A 120 2.13 7.94 11.64
CA ARG A 120 1.94 9.14 12.46
C ARG A 120 3.04 9.30 13.52
N GLU A 121 3.42 8.21 14.18
CA GLU A 121 4.51 8.18 15.16
C GLU A 121 5.86 8.57 14.51
N GLU A 122 6.17 8.03 13.34
CA GLU A 122 7.38 8.34 12.57
C GLU A 122 7.42 9.79 12.07
N LEU A 123 6.27 10.35 11.68
CA LEU A 123 6.16 11.74 11.27
C LEU A 123 6.18 12.72 12.46
N GLY A 124 5.82 12.25 13.67
CA GLY A 124 5.66 13.10 14.84
C GLY A 124 4.42 14.00 14.78
N TRP A 125 3.37 13.56 14.09
CA TRP A 125 2.14 14.36 13.88
C TRP A 125 1.10 14.12 14.98
N ASP A 126 0.28 15.15 15.21
CA ASP A 126 -0.85 15.07 16.13
C ASP A 126 -1.95 14.15 15.57
N LYS A 127 -2.74 13.55 16.46
CA LYS A 127 -3.94 12.79 16.09
C LYS A 127 -5.05 13.69 15.55
N GLU A 128 -5.07 14.97 15.91
CA GLU A 128 -6.08 15.92 15.45
C GLU A 128 -5.92 16.32 13.97
N THR A 129 -4.72 16.22 13.42
CA THR A 129 -4.40 16.58 12.02
C THR A 129 -4.00 15.38 11.18
N PHE A 130 -4.26 14.15 11.66
CA PHE A 130 -3.86 12.90 11.02
C PHE A 130 -5.02 11.90 11.10
N HIS A 131 -5.60 11.58 9.95
CA HIS A 131 -6.86 10.82 9.87
C HIS A 131 -6.64 9.55 9.07
N ALA A 132 -7.13 8.42 9.57
CA ALA A 132 -7.16 7.17 8.80
C ALA A 132 -8.59 6.93 8.34
N THR A 133 -8.79 6.78 7.04
CA THR A 133 -10.11 6.67 6.39
C THR A 133 -10.13 5.49 5.41
N PHE A 134 -11.32 5.17 4.91
CA PHE A 134 -11.55 4.11 3.96
C PHE A 134 -12.31 4.64 2.72
N GLN A 135 -11.72 4.51 1.54
CA GLN A 135 -12.29 4.91 0.25
C GLN A 135 -13.02 3.75 -0.44
N SER A 136 -13.60 4.02 -1.62
CA SER A 136 -14.20 3.02 -2.51
C SER A 136 -15.20 2.09 -1.80
N ARG A 137 -16.47 2.50 -1.76
CA ARG A 137 -17.57 1.69 -1.23
C ARG A 137 -18.57 1.35 -2.32
N PHE A 138 -19.12 0.13 -2.29
CA PHE A 138 -20.10 -0.33 -3.27
C PHE A 138 -21.27 -1.07 -2.63
N GLY A 139 -22.46 -0.82 -3.17
CA GLY A 139 -23.69 -1.42 -2.68
C GLY A 139 -24.18 -0.83 -1.34
N SER A 140 -25.17 -1.48 -0.75
CA SER A 140 -25.88 -0.98 0.44
C SER A 140 -25.45 -1.62 1.76
N GLU A 141 -24.55 -2.61 1.73
CA GLU A 141 -24.03 -3.20 2.96
C GLU A 141 -23.08 -2.22 3.68
N PRO A 142 -22.93 -2.27 5.02
CA PRO A 142 -22.00 -1.40 5.73
C PRO A 142 -20.53 -1.73 5.42
N TRP A 143 -19.73 -0.71 5.14
CA TRP A 143 -18.28 -0.81 4.93
C TRP A 143 -17.49 -0.34 6.15
N LEU A 144 -16.16 -0.48 6.10
CA LEU A 144 -15.29 0.13 7.11
C LEU A 144 -15.37 1.65 7.04
N MET A 145 -15.35 2.28 8.21
CA MET A 145 -15.47 3.73 8.41
C MET A 145 -14.29 4.23 9.25
N PRO A 146 -13.96 5.52 9.21
CA PRO A 146 -14.64 6.62 8.49
C PRO A 146 -14.42 6.57 6.97
N TYR A 147 -15.37 7.13 6.19
CA TYR A 147 -15.27 7.17 4.73
C TYR A 147 -14.42 8.37 4.27
N THR A 148 -13.59 8.17 3.24
CA THR A 148 -12.64 9.21 2.80
C THR A 148 -13.32 10.44 2.20
N ASP A 149 -14.32 10.25 1.34
CA ASP A 149 -15.15 11.29 0.72
C ASP A 149 -15.85 12.17 1.77
N GLU A 150 -16.54 11.52 2.72
CA GLU A 150 -17.24 12.20 3.81
C GLU A 150 -16.27 12.95 4.73
N ALA A 151 -15.16 12.32 5.12
CA ALA A 151 -14.20 12.94 6.03
C ALA A 151 -13.52 14.18 5.43
N VAL A 152 -13.19 14.15 4.13
CA VAL A 152 -12.56 15.29 3.45
C VAL A 152 -13.56 16.43 3.23
N THR A 153 -14.81 16.10 2.90
CA THR A 153 -15.90 17.08 2.82
C THR A 153 -16.12 17.78 4.16
N GLU A 154 -16.23 17.01 5.26
CA GLU A 154 -16.36 17.55 6.61
C GLU A 154 -15.17 18.46 6.99
N MET A 155 -13.93 18.09 6.63
CA MET A 155 -12.76 18.95 6.87
C MET A 155 -12.86 20.30 6.16
N ALA A 156 -13.31 20.33 4.90
CA ALA A 156 -13.53 21.56 4.15
C ALA A 156 -14.61 22.44 4.80
N GLU A 157 -15.73 21.84 5.21
CA GLU A 157 -16.82 22.52 5.91
C GLU A 157 -16.36 23.10 7.26
N ASP A 158 -15.46 22.41 7.96
CA ASP A 158 -14.80 22.86 9.19
C ASP A 158 -13.71 23.93 8.96
N GLY A 159 -13.46 24.29 7.71
CA GLY A 159 -12.59 25.41 7.33
C GLY A 159 -11.15 25.03 7.00
N HIS A 160 -10.82 23.75 6.87
CA HIS A 160 -9.52 23.32 6.35
C HIS A 160 -9.39 23.77 4.90
N LYS A 161 -8.26 24.38 4.54
CA LYS A 161 -8.00 24.93 3.21
C LYS A 161 -7.04 24.06 2.42
N HIS A 162 -6.11 23.39 3.10
CA HIS A 162 -5.15 22.48 2.48
C HIS A 162 -5.19 21.10 3.14
N VAL A 163 -5.54 20.07 2.37
CA VAL A 163 -5.50 18.67 2.82
C VAL A 163 -4.54 17.88 1.94
N MET A 164 -3.72 17.02 2.54
CA MET A 164 -2.94 16.01 1.80
C MET A 164 -3.54 14.63 2.00
N VAL A 165 -3.52 13.81 0.95
CA VAL A 165 -4.01 12.42 1.01
C VAL A 165 -2.98 11.46 0.41
N LEU A 166 -2.79 10.30 1.05
CA LEU A 166 -2.02 9.18 0.49
C LEU A 166 -2.74 7.85 0.70
N ALA A 167 -2.36 6.85 -0.10
CA ALA A 167 -2.97 5.53 -0.09
C ALA A 167 -1.99 4.38 0.22
N PRO A 168 -1.63 4.12 1.49
CA PRO A 168 -0.67 3.07 1.86
C PRO A 168 -1.19 1.63 1.68
N GLY A 169 -2.40 1.46 1.14
CA GLY A 169 -2.91 0.18 0.68
C GLY A 169 -2.35 -0.24 -0.69
N PHE A 170 -1.82 0.72 -1.45
CA PHE A 170 -1.28 0.53 -2.79
C PHE A 170 0.21 0.85 -2.82
N VAL A 171 0.98 0.04 -3.55
CA VAL A 171 2.41 0.26 -3.74
C VAL A 171 2.74 1.00 -5.04
N ALA A 172 1.81 1.01 -5.98
CA ALA A 172 1.91 1.66 -7.27
C ALA A 172 0.58 2.32 -7.61
N ASP A 173 0.65 3.45 -8.32
CA ASP A 173 -0.54 4.20 -8.69
C ASP A 173 -1.44 3.42 -9.65
N CYS A 174 -2.75 3.58 -9.44
CA CYS A 174 -3.80 2.95 -10.21
C CYS A 174 -4.99 3.91 -10.34
N LEU A 175 -6.11 3.41 -10.89
CA LEU A 175 -7.30 4.23 -11.11
C LEU A 175 -7.84 4.78 -9.78
N GLU A 176 -7.90 3.93 -8.75
CA GLU A 176 -8.39 4.26 -7.42
C GLU A 176 -7.50 5.28 -6.68
N THR A 177 -6.28 5.54 -7.16
CA THR A 177 -5.40 6.55 -6.56
C THR A 177 -5.35 7.82 -7.39
N LEU A 178 -5.12 7.72 -8.69
CA LEU A 178 -4.98 8.90 -9.54
C LEU A 178 -6.32 9.58 -9.83
N ASP A 179 -7.39 8.81 -9.97
CA ASP A 179 -8.70 9.35 -10.34
C ASP A 179 -9.57 9.59 -9.12
N GLU A 180 -9.86 8.54 -8.33
CA GLU A 180 -10.72 8.66 -7.14
C GLU A 180 -10.12 9.61 -6.08
N LEU A 181 -8.86 9.41 -5.68
CA LEU A 181 -8.23 10.30 -4.69
C LEU A 181 -7.62 11.57 -5.29
N GLY A 182 -7.14 11.49 -6.53
CA GLY A 182 -6.42 12.59 -7.17
C GLY A 182 -7.35 13.62 -7.81
N ASN A 183 -8.41 13.18 -8.49
CA ASN A 183 -9.32 14.06 -9.22
C ASN A 183 -10.66 14.21 -8.49
N GLU A 184 -11.39 13.11 -8.25
CA GLU A 184 -12.76 13.16 -7.71
C GLU A 184 -12.77 13.76 -6.30
N LEU A 185 -11.89 13.27 -5.41
CA LEU A 185 -11.79 13.79 -4.05
C LEU A 185 -11.31 15.25 -3.98
N GLU A 186 -10.46 15.69 -4.93
CA GLU A 186 -10.06 17.10 -5.04
C GLU A 186 -11.25 17.98 -5.44
N GLU A 187 -12.06 17.53 -6.39
CA GLU A 187 -13.29 18.21 -6.80
C GLU A 187 -14.28 18.33 -5.62
N GLU A 188 -14.53 17.24 -4.90
CA GLU A 188 -15.39 17.22 -3.70
C GLU A 188 -14.88 18.20 -2.62
N PHE A 189 -13.57 18.21 -2.35
CA PHE A 189 -12.97 19.11 -1.37
C PHE A 189 -13.13 20.59 -1.76
N HIS A 190 -12.95 20.91 -3.04
CA HIS A 190 -13.13 22.26 -3.55
C HIS A 190 -14.60 22.70 -3.54
N GLU A 191 -15.53 21.83 -3.91
CA GLU A 191 -16.97 22.12 -3.86
C GLU A 191 -17.47 22.38 -2.42
N ALA A 192 -16.90 21.68 -1.44
CA ALA A 192 -17.17 21.86 -0.01
C ALA A 192 -16.52 23.13 0.59
N GLY A 193 -15.69 23.85 -0.17
CA GLY A 193 -15.08 25.12 0.26
C GLY A 193 -13.62 25.03 0.72
N GLY A 194 -12.96 23.89 0.51
CA GLY A 194 -11.51 23.75 0.55
C GLY A 194 -10.81 24.48 -0.61
N GLU A 195 -9.49 24.66 -0.53
CA GLU A 195 -8.72 25.40 -1.55
C GLU A 195 -7.68 24.56 -2.28
N THR A 196 -7.11 23.54 -1.63
CA THR A 196 -6.10 22.66 -2.23
C THR A 196 -6.19 21.28 -1.60
N LEU A 197 -6.41 20.26 -2.43
CA LEU A 197 -6.17 18.88 -2.05
C LEU A 197 -4.92 18.38 -2.78
N THR A 198 -3.97 17.81 -2.05
CA THR A 198 -2.73 17.29 -2.63
C THR A 198 -2.69 15.78 -2.47
N TYR A 199 -2.86 15.06 -3.58
CA TYR A 199 -2.57 13.64 -3.63
C TYR A 199 -1.05 13.39 -3.58
N ILE A 200 -0.61 12.55 -2.65
CA ILE A 200 0.76 12.08 -2.53
C ILE A 200 0.84 10.73 -3.26
N PRO A 201 1.63 10.62 -4.34
CA PRO A 201 1.76 9.39 -5.13
C PRO A 201 2.15 8.17 -4.30
N CYS A 202 1.76 6.99 -4.78
CA CYS A 202 2.29 5.74 -4.25
C CYS A 202 3.82 5.70 -4.32
N LEU A 203 4.44 4.75 -3.59
CA LEU A 203 5.90 4.61 -3.61
C LEU A 203 6.45 4.30 -5.01
N ASN A 204 5.64 3.70 -5.89
CA ASN A 204 5.96 3.44 -7.30
C ASN A 204 7.36 2.79 -7.43
N ASP A 205 8.16 3.26 -8.39
CA ASP A 205 9.55 2.85 -8.61
C ASP A 205 10.56 3.79 -7.93
N SER A 206 10.14 4.54 -6.89
CA SER A 206 11.05 5.38 -6.11
C SER A 206 12.15 4.56 -5.44
N ASP A 207 13.30 5.19 -5.17
CA ASP A 207 14.43 4.54 -4.49
C ASP A 207 14.01 3.93 -3.13
N ASP A 208 13.18 4.64 -2.37
CA ASP A 208 12.66 4.17 -1.07
C ASP A 208 11.65 3.01 -1.26
N GLY A 209 10.75 3.09 -2.26
CA GLY A 209 9.82 2.02 -2.60
C GLY A 209 10.54 0.74 -3.02
N MET A 210 11.50 0.85 -3.94
CA MET A 210 12.29 -0.29 -4.41
C MET A 210 13.15 -0.90 -3.29
N LYS A 211 13.65 -0.08 -2.36
CA LYS A 211 14.36 -0.57 -1.17
C LYS A 211 13.48 -1.49 -0.32
N VAL A 212 12.20 -1.15 -0.12
CA VAL A 212 11.26 -2.02 0.61
C VAL A 212 11.13 -3.37 -0.07
N ILE A 213 10.91 -3.38 -1.39
CA ILE A 213 10.77 -4.60 -2.19
C ILE A 213 12.04 -5.45 -2.12
N GLU A 214 13.22 -4.83 -2.26
CA GLU A 214 14.52 -5.50 -2.18
C GLU A 214 14.76 -6.15 -0.82
N GLU A 215 14.51 -5.44 0.28
CA GLU A 215 14.70 -5.95 1.63
C GLU A 215 13.76 -7.11 1.95
N LEU A 216 12.46 -6.98 1.60
CA LEU A 216 11.48 -8.04 1.80
C LEU A 216 11.82 -9.28 0.98
N ALA A 217 12.18 -9.11 -0.29
CA ALA A 217 12.57 -10.21 -1.16
C ALA A 217 13.84 -10.90 -0.64
N ALA A 218 14.88 -10.14 -0.27
CA ALA A 218 16.14 -10.68 0.25
C ALA A 218 15.92 -11.49 1.54
N ALA A 219 15.14 -10.95 2.48
CA ALA A 219 14.82 -11.64 3.73
C ALA A 219 14.09 -12.96 3.51
N ASN A 220 13.15 -13.02 2.54
CA ASN A 220 12.38 -14.22 2.25
C ASN A 220 13.10 -15.22 1.33
N LEU A 221 14.12 -14.77 0.61
CA LEU A 221 15.02 -15.62 -0.19
C LEU A 221 16.19 -16.18 0.63
N ALA A 222 16.47 -15.62 1.80
CA ALA A 222 17.56 -16.04 2.67
C ALA A 222 17.49 -17.55 2.99
N GLY A 223 18.66 -18.21 2.95
CA GLY A 223 18.79 -19.66 3.13
C GLY A 223 18.44 -20.51 1.91
N TRP A 224 17.91 -19.93 0.83
CA TRP A 224 17.83 -20.56 -0.50
C TRP A 224 18.91 -20.02 -1.44
N VAL A 225 19.16 -18.71 -1.35
CA VAL A 225 20.23 -18.03 -2.07
C VAL A 225 21.03 -17.18 -1.10
N ASP A 226 22.33 -17.07 -1.35
CA ASP A 226 23.20 -16.13 -0.65
C ASP A 226 22.99 -14.72 -1.22
N VAL A 227 21.98 -14.02 -0.69
CA VAL A 227 21.71 -12.63 -1.08
C VAL A 227 22.72 -11.73 -0.38
N ALA A 228 23.79 -11.34 -1.07
CA ALA A 228 24.71 -10.32 -0.57
C ALA A 228 23.97 -8.97 -0.45
N PRO A 229 24.16 -8.18 0.63
CA PRO A 229 23.58 -6.85 0.73
C PRO A 229 24.06 -5.99 -0.44
N ARG A 230 23.14 -5.27 -1.09
CA ARG A 230 23.52 -4.32 -2.15
C ARG A 230 24.40 -3.24 -1.50
N PRO A 231 25.58 -2.90 -2.08
CA PRO A 231 26.37 -1.81 -1.57
C PRO A 231 25.55 -0.52 -1.64
N ALA A 232 25.51 0.24 -0.55
CA ALA A 232 24.79 1.51 -0.47
C ALA A 232 25.08 2.38 -1.69
N ALA A 233 24.03 2.93 -2.32
CA ALA A 233 24.17 3.82 -3.45
C ALA A 233 25.12 4.96 -3.07
N LYS A 234 26.23 5.09 -3.79
CA LYS A 234 27.16 6.21 -3.60
C LYS A 234 26.39 7.48 -3.89
N ALA A 235 26.20 8.32 -2.87
CA ALA A 235 25.64 9.65 -3.03
C ALA A 235 26.31 10.33 -4.23
N ARG A 236 25.51 10.70 -5.25
CA ARG A 236 26.01 11.44 -6.40
C ARG A 236 26.64 12.73 -5.87
N SER A 237 27.97 12.77 -5.88
CA SER A 237 28.77 13.96 -5.62
C SER A 237 28.27 15.07 -6.54
N ARG A 238 27.49 16.01 -6.01
CA ARG A 238 27.23 17.29 -6.65
C ARG A 238 28.58 18.01 -6.79
N LYS A 239 29.19 17.91 -7.97
CA LYS A 239 30.33 18.76 -8.32
C LYS A 239 29.83 20.21 -8.34
N ARG A 240 30.54 21.05 -7.59
CA ARG A 240 30.41 22.50 -7.56
C ARG A 240 30.66 23.13 -8.92
#